data_AF-A0ABD6EAK2-F1
#
_entry.id   AF-A0ABD6EAK2-F1
#
_cell.length_a   1.000
_cell.length_b   1.000
_cell.length_c   1.000
_cell.angle_alpha   90.00
_cell.angle_beta   90.00
_cell.angle_gamma   90.00
#
_symmetry.space_group_name_H-M   'P 1'
#
loop_
_entity.id
_entity.type
_entity.pdbx_description
1 polymer ?
#
loop_
_entity_poly.entity_id
_entity_poly.type
_entity_poly.pdbx_seq_one_letter_code
_entity_poly.pdbx_strand_id
1 'polypeptide(L)'
;MNRYWKPFLISIRGIRQRTSKTPRSEKTKTAEWLNDATTFADTHAVILDPYTSLPYPDKDIKNFLEESEAASKAAIKERIAKKHIKKKIHRLNFDHIPIENQVFILFPGQGSQFVGMGKKILDCKRSEEMFDKASSILGYDLKKLCLEGPKTKLDQTIYCQPAVFVTSLAALEKAREKDVDLVNRVTETAGFSVGEYSSLVLAGVISFEDALKIVNVRAKAMHDCNQLIASGMLTVRVSASSRLDEAMKEAKKVAREKNEREICDVANYLYCGLKVIGASETCIHYLTEHQEEYRFQVIKRLPVSGAFHTYLMKDAAEPLKGALKGIVLSPPRINVYSNYTGKLHGRRAGEIRENLIKQLYSPVKWEQIMQLMYRQHQDNKFPTFAEIGPGRQLGAMLLRVSKKAYGNYENHAV
;
A
#
# COMPACT_ATOMS: atom_id res chain seq x y z
N MET A 1 -30.85 41.68 -43.42
CA MET A 1 -30.65 42.66 -42.32
C MET A 1 -29.48 42.15 -41.48
N ASN A 2 -28.28 42.71 -41.67
CA ASN A 2 -27.71 43.81 -40.87
C ASN A 2 -27.45 43.44 -39.40
N ARG A 3 -26.31 43.74 -38.76
CA ARG A 3 -24.90 44.06 -39.12
C ARG A 3 -24.35 44.73 -37.85
N TYR A 4 -23.33 44.15 -37.18
CA TYR A 4 -22.42 44.84 -36.23
C TYR A 4 -23.15 45.54 -35.02
N TRP A 5 -22.55 46.01 -33.91
CA TRP A 5 -21.29 46.69 -33.64
C TRP A 5 -20.84 46.49 -32.17
N LYS A 6 -19.59 46.06 -31.95
CA LYS A 6 -18.58 46.89 -31.24
C LYS A 6 -18.05 47.92 -32.27
N PRO A 7 -17.26 48.99 -31.97
CA PRO A 7 -16.25 49.13 -30.88
C PRO A 7 -16.04 50.60 -30.37
N PHE A 8 -14.81 50.89 -29.88
CA PHE A 8 -14.15 52.19 -29.60
C PHE A 8 -14.42 52.89 -28.24
N LEU A 9 -13.50 53.68 -27.65
CA LEU A 9 -12.01 53.70 -27.50
C LEU A 9 -11.60 55.10 -26.97
N ILE A 10 -10.35 55.27 -26.48
CA ILE A 10 -9.56 56.55 -26.54
C ILE A 10 -10.06 57.69 -25.60
N SER A 11 -9.26 58.59 -25.00
CA SER A 11 -7.79 58.74 -24.85
C SER A 11 -7.41 60.03 -24.07
N ILE A 12 -6.38 59.97 -23.22
CA ILE A 12 -5.35 61.01 -22.87
C ILE A 12 -5.80 62.42 -22.37
N ARG A 13 -5.11 62.88 -21.29
CA ARG A 13 -4.70 64.26 -20.86
C ARG A 13 -5.16 64.57 -19.42
N GLY A 14 -4.38 65.19 -18.53
CA GLY A 14 -2.96 65.55 -18.60
C GLY A 14 -2.51 66.45 -17.42
N ILE A 15 -1.31 66.22 -16.90
CA ILE A 15 -0.36 67.18 -16.26
C ILE A 15 -0.93 68.30 -15.36
N ARG A 16 -0.66 68.25 -14.05
CA ARG A 16 0.21 69.26 -13.39
C ARG A 16 0.76 68.83 -12.03
N GLN A 17 2.02 69.18 -11.79
CA GLN A 17 2.73 69.00 -10.53
C GLN A 17 2.28 70.02 -9.48
N ARG A 18 2.40 69.66 -8.20
CA ARG A 18 2.89 70.59 -7.18
C ARG A 18 3.84 69.86 -6.24
N THR A 19 4.97 70.49 -5.96
CA THR A 19 6.10 69.95 -5.21
C THR A 19 5.92 70.09 -3.71
N SER A 20 6.49 69.18 -2.91
CA SER A 20 7.65 69.51 -2.05
C SER A 20 8.09 68.39 -1.08
N LYS A 21 9.42 68.29 -0.90
CA LYS A 21 10.15 67.85 0.31
C LYS A 21 9.92 66.42 0.86
N THR A 22 10.78 65.50 0.41
CA THR A 22 11.45 64.49 1.25
C THR A 22 12.68 65.12 1.96
N PRO A 23 13.44 64.45 2.87
CA PRO A 23 13.46 63.01 3.20
C PRO A 23 13.56 62.63 4.71
N ARG A 24 13.65 61.29 4.95
CA ARG A 24 14.05 60.57 6.19
C ARG A 24 13.06 60.62 7.38
N SER A 25 13.01 59.61 8.25
CA SER A 25 13.31 58.16 8.14
C SER A 25 12.77 57.44 9.39
N GLU A 26 12.21 56.25 9.20
CA GLU A 26 12.01 55.17 10.20
C GLU A 26 11.62 55.52 11.65
N LYS A 27 10.35 55.20 11.98
CA LYS A 27 9.94 54.85 13.36
C LYS A 27 9.14 53.54 13.39
N THR A 28 9.82 52.49 13.85
CA THR A 28 9.38 51.52 14.88
C THR A 28 7.92 51.03 14.97
N LYS A 29 7.77 49.67 14.90
CA LYS A 29 6.98 48.77 15.81
C LYS A 29 5.45 48.97 15.92
N THR A 30 4.55 47.98 16.07
CA THR A 30 4.44 46.48 15.95
C THR A 30 2.91 46.16 16.00
N ALA A 31 2.31 44.95 15.97
CA ALA A 31 2.74 43.55 16.15
C ALA A 31 1.77 42.55 15.43
N GLU A 32 2.04 41.24 15.57
CA GLU A 32 1.07 40.14 15.80
C GLU A 32 -0.19 40.00 14.91
N TRP A 33 -0.02 39.35 13.74
CA TRP A 33 -0.88 38.26 13.23
C TRP A 33 -0.42 37.74 11.85
N LEU A 34 0.56 38.38 11.21
CA LEU A 34 1.17 37.99 9.94
C LEU A 34 2.29 36.93 10.07
N ASN A 35 2.07 35.99 11.00
CA ASN A 35 2.76 34.71 11.18
C ASN A 35 1.72 33.61 10.87
N ASP A 36 1.95 32.53 10.14
CA ASP A 36 3.14 32.09 9.40
C ASP A 36 2.71 31.31 8.16
N ALA A 37 3.38 31.55 7.02
CA ALA A 37 3.30 30.66 5.87
C ALA A 37 4.28 29.50 6.08
N THR A 38 3.79 28.34 6.54
CA THR A 38 4.64 27.18 6.86
C THR A 38 5.42 26.69 5.63
N THR A 39 6.74 26.87 5.68
CA THR A 39 7.68 26.36 4.68
C THR A 39 8.07 24.90 4.99
N PHE A 40 8.71 24.23 4.03
CA PHE A 40 8.84 22.77 3.94
C PHE A 40 9.91 22.15 4.89
N ALA A 41 10.15 22.72 6.06
CA ALA A 41 11.29 22.37 6.93
C ALA A 41 10.94 21.54 8.20
N ASP A 42 9.74 21.64 8.75
CA ASP A 42 9.42 21.12 10.09
C ASP A 42 8.75 19.73 10.10
N THR A 43 9.45 18.69 9.65
CA THR A 43 9.00 17.28 9.85
C THR A 43 10.13 16.31 10.21
N HIS A 44 11.06 16.70 11.09
CA HIS A 44 12.06 15.78 11.67
C HIS A 44 12.08 15.78 13.20
N ALA A 45 11.65 14.65 13.78
CA ALA A 45 11.64 14.32 15.21
C ALA A 45 10.66 15.18 16.05
N VAL A 46 10.13 14.75 17.20
CA VAL A 46 10.70 13.84 18.21
C VAL A 46 9.65 12.89 18.80
N ILE A 47 10.06 11.64 19.08
CA ILE A 47 9.42 10.74 20.05
C ILE A 47 9.97 11.13 21.43
N LEU A 48 9.12 11.51 22.39
CA LEU A 48 9.54 11.68 23.78
C LEU A 48 9.14 10.48 24.64
N ASP A 49 10.11 9.98 25.40
CA ASP A 49 10.08 8.79 26.26
C ASP A 49 9.73 9.21 27.72
N PRO A 50 9.17 8.34 28.58
CA PRO A 50 8.25 8.76 29.65
C PRO A 50 8.90 9.02 31.01
N TYR A 51 10.05 9.69 31.07
CA TYR A 51 10.74 10.00 32.34
C TYR A 51 11.05 11.49 32.49
N THR A 52 10.07 12.26 32.95
CA THR A 52 10.22 13.67 33.31
C THR A 52 10.59 13.86 34.79
N SER A 53 11.73 14.51 35.02
CA SER A 53 12.01 15.34 36.19
C SER A 53 13.30 16.13 35.95
N LEU A 54 13.51 17.40 36.28
CA LEU A 54 12.76 18.57 36.77
C LEU A 54 13.81 19.75 36.64
N PRO A 55 13.63 21.00 37.13
CA PRO A 55 14.20 22.18 36.47
C PRO A 55 15.33 22.86 37.25
N TYR A 56 16.58 22.78 36.78
CA TYR A 56 17.71 23.61 37.26
C TYR A 56 18.69 23.95 36.11
N PRO A 57 19.45 25.07 36.20
CA PRO A 57 20.15 25.65 35.05
C PRO A 57 21.47 24.95 34.66
N ASP A 58 21.73 24.87 33.36
CA ASP A 58 22.63 23.91 32.69
C ASP A 58 24.15 23.95 33.01
N LYS A 59 24.66 24.86 33.85
CA LYS A 59 26.09 25.20 33.81
C LYS A 59 27.01 24.19 34.50
N ASP A 60 26.61 23.63 35.64
CA ASP A 60 27.48 22.76 36.44
C ASP A 60 27.45 21.29 35.96
N ILE A 61 26.34 20.85 35.37
CA ILE A 61 26.20 19.52 34.76
C ILE A 61 27.07 19.40 33.50
N LYS A 62 27.21 20.49 32.75
CA LYS A 62 27.92 20.49 31.46
C LYS A 62 29.41 20.18 31.61
N ASN A 63 30.07 20.81 32.58
CA ASN A 63 31.48 20.56 32.88
C ASN A 63 31.73 19.10 33.31
N PHE A 64 30.81 18.48 34.06
CA PHE A 64 30.94 17.10 34.54
C PHE A 64 30.73 16.05 33.42
N LEU A 65 29.92 16.38 32.41
CA LEU A 65 29.69 15.51 31.25
C LEU A 65 30.82 15.62 30.20
N GLU A 66 31.31 16.83 29.93
CA GLU A 66 32.31 17.07 28.87
C GLU A 66 33.66 16.36 29.15
N GLU A 67 34.06 16.20 30.42
CA GLU A 67 35.32 15.51 30.78
C GLU A 67 35.23 13.96 30.75
N SER A 68 34.02 13.36 30.74
CA SER A 68 33.85 11.90 30.82
C SER A 68 33.31 11.24 29.55
N GLU A 69 32.65 11.98 28.66
CA GLU A 69 31.91 11.39 27.54
C GLU A 69 32.74 11.04 26.29
N ALA A 70 33.87 11.70 26.04
CA ALA A 70 34.60 11.61 24.77
C ALA A 70 35.09 10.19 24.45
N ALA A 71 35.67 9.50 25.43
CA ALA A 71 36.13 8.11 25.28
C ALA A 71 34.95 7.11 25.25
N SER A 72 33.87 7.40 25.95
CA SER A 72 32.72 6.50 26.11
C SER A 72 31.82 6.49 24.86
N LYS A 73 31.56 7.65 24.26
CA LYS A 73 30.67 7.79 23.09
C LYS A 73 31.11 6.97 21.88
N ALA A 74 32.42 6.86 21.61
CA ALA A 74 32.93 6.04 20.52
C ALA A 74 32.65 4.54 20.74
N ALA A 75 33.03 4.02 21.91
CA ALA A 75 32.82 2.63 22.28
C ALA A 75 31.32 2.28 22.39
N ILE A 76 30.47 3.18 22.89
CA ILE A 76 29.01 3.02 22.93
C ILE A 76 28.43 3.00 21.51
N LYS A 77 28.84 3.92 20.62
CA LYS A 77 28.38 3.96 19.22
C LYS A 77 28.75 2.68 18.47
N GLU A 78 29.98 2.19 18.66
CA GLU A 78 30.43 0.92 18.09
C GLU A 78 29.69 -0.29 18.68
N ARG A 79 29.43 -0.30 20.00
CA ARG A 79 28.68 -1.37 20.67
C ARG A 79 27.19 -1.36 20.30
N ILE A 80 26.60 -0.18 20.08
CA ILE A 80 25.23 -0.02 19.54
C ILE A 80 25.18 -0.45 18.08
N ALA A 81 26.18 -0.13 17.26
CA ALA A 81 26.29 -0.60 15.88
C ALA A 81 26.42 -2.13 15.84
N LYS A 82 27.36 -2.72 16.57
CA LYS A 82 27.55 -4.18 16.69
C LYS A 82 26.31 -4.89 17.26
N LYS A 83 25.57 -4.27 18.20
CA LYS A 83 24.30 -4.80 18.75
C LYS A 83 23.13 -4.66 17.77
N HIS A 84 23.11 -3.63 16.92
CA HIS A 84 22.17 -3.51 15.80
C HIS A 84 22.46 -4.54 14.70
N ILE A 85 23.72 -4.69 14.30
CA ILE A 85 24.18 -5.70 13.33
C ILE A 85 23.77 -7.10 13.80
N LYS A 86 24.00 -7.45 15.08
CA LYS A 86 23.60 -8.75 15.65
C LYS A 86 22.09 -8.99 15.82
N LYS A 87 21.21 -7.99 15.67
CA LYS A 87 19.76 -8.13 15.93
C LYS A 87 18.83 -7.90 14.72
N LYS A 88 19.36 -7.67 13.50
CA LYS A 88 18.54 -7.05 12.44
C LYS A 88 18.68 -7.56 11.00
N ILE A 89 19.33 -8.69 10.73
CA ILE A 89 19.37 -9.29 9.37
C ILE A 89 18.13 -10.17 9.12
N HIS A 90 16.95 -9.53 9.12
CA HIS A 90 15.76 -10.08 8.47
C HIS A 90 15.76 -9.80 6.96
N ARG A 91 16.46 -8.73 6.55
CA ARG A 91 16.59 -8.30 5.15
C ARG A 91 17.78 -8.99 4.49
N LEU A 92 17.57 -9.47 3.26
CA LEU A 92 18.62 -9.97 2.38
C LEU A 92 19.37 -8.78 1.78
N ASN A 93 20.70 -8.91 1.69
CA ASN A 93 21.58 -7.88 1.14
C ASN A 93 21.70 -8.05 -0.39
N PHE A 94 21.50 -6.96 -1.12
CA PHE A 94 21.66 -6.88 -2.58
C PHE A 94 22.53 -5.67 -2.99
N ASP A 95 23.41 -5.19 -2.10
CA ASP A 95 24.21 -3.97 -2.29
C ASP A 95 25.22 -4.10 -3.44
N HIS A 96 25.46 -5.33 -3.92
CA HIS A 96 26.25 -5.64 -5.11
C HIS A 96 25.54 -5.31 -6.44
N ILE A 97 24.22 -5.07 -6.41
CA ILE A 97 23.44 -4.61 -7.57
C ILE A 97 23.18 -3.11 -7.38
N PRO A 98 23.68 -2.22 -8.27
CA PRO A 98 23.37 -0.80 -8.24
C PRO A 98 21.86 -0.57 -8.23
N ILE A 99 21.36 0.39 -7.44
CA ILE A 99 19.92 0.53 -7.20
C ILE A 99 19.14 0.80 -8.50
N GLU A 100 19.74 1.54 -9.43
CA GLU A 100 19.22 1.80 -10.78
C GLU A 100 19.05 0.53 -11.64
N ASN A 101 19.76 -0.57 -11.31
CA ASN A 101 19.66 -1.85 -11.99
C ASN A 101 18.73 -2.85 -11.27
N GLN A 102 18.36 -2.58 -10.01
CA GLN A 102 17.47 -3.44 -9.22
C GLN A 102 16.02 -3.35 -9.70
N VAL A 103 15.30 -4.46 -9.57
CA VAL A 103 13.88 -4.57 -9.91
C VAL A 103 13.07 -4.91 -8.66
N PHE A 104 12.03 -4.13 -8.40
CA PHE A 104 11.06 -4.33 -7.33
C PHE A 104 9.76 -4.84 -7.97
N ILE A 105 9.46 -6.14 -7.81
CA ILE A 105 8.28 -6.75 -8.46
C ILE A 105 7.02 -6.58 -7.60
N LEU A 106 6.02 -5.95 -8.19
CA LEU A 106 4.71 -5.69 -7.59
C LEU A 106 3.64 -6.61 -8.18
N PHE A 107 2.96 -7.41 -7.36
CA PHE A 107 1.89 -8.30 -7.81
C PHE A 107 0.49 -7.77 -7.46
N PRO A 108 -0.41 -7.55 -8.42
CA PRO A 108 -1.76 -7.04 -8.16
C PRO A 108 -2.61 -8.03 -7.36
N GLY A 109 -3.76 -7.53 -6.87
CA GLY A 109 -4.71 -8.28 -6.08
C GLY A 109 -6.10 -8.36 -6.72
N GLN A 110 -7.04 -8.93 -5.97
CA GLN A 110 -8.46 -8.94 -6.34
C GLN A 110 -8.95 -7.50 -6.61
N GLY A 111 -9.72 -7.33 -7.69
CA GLY A 111 -10.15 -6.03 -8.21
C GLY A 111 -9.40 -5.61 -9.47
N SER A 112 -8.29 -6.28 -9.82
CA SER A 112 -7.54 -6.00 -11.06
C SER A 112 -7.90 -6.92 -12.23
N GLN A 113 -8.70 -7.97 -12.01
CA GLN A 113 -9.13 -8.90 -13.05
C GLN A 113 -10.04 -8.27 -14.09
N PHE A 114 -9.95 -8.74 -15.34
CA PHE A 114 -10.84 -8.37 -16.44
C PHE A 114 -10.94 -9.51 -17.46
N VAL A 115 -12.05 -9.56 -18.21
CA VAL A 115 -12.22 -10.56 -19.28
C VAL A 115 -11.29 -10.23 -20.44
N GLY A 116 -10.55 -11.23 -20.90
CA GLY A 116 -9.46 -11.11 -21.87
C GLY A 116 -8.07 -11.04 -21.23
N MET A 117 -7.96 -11.03 -19.89
CA MET A 117 -6.67 -11.03 -19.22
C MET A 117 -5.90 -12.33 -19.49
N GLY A 118 -4.59 -12.20 -19.68
CA GLY A 118 -3.72 -13.32 -20.05
C GLY A 118 -3.64 -13.57 -21.58
N LYS A 119 -4.50 -12.95 -22.40
CA LYS A 119 -4.46 -13.14 -23.87
C LYS A 119 -3.09 -12.76 -24.48
N LYS A 120 -2.38 -11.80 -23.88
CA LYS A 120 -1.08 -11.30 -24.34
C LYS A 120 0.15 -12.12 -23.91
N ILE A 121 -0.05 -13.23 -23.21
CA ILE A 121 1.06 -14.06 -22.68
C ILE A 121 0.97 -15.53 -23.05
N LEU A 122 -0.14 -15.99 -23.63
CA LEU A 122 -0.32 -17.37 -24.09
C LEU A 122 0.55 -17.73 -25.31
N ASP A 123 1.21 -16.74 -25.92
CA ASP A 123 2.27 -16.98 -26.90
C ASP A 123 3.60 -17.45 -26.26
N CYS A 124 3.76 -17.29 -24.93
CA CYS A 124 4.84 -17.93 -24.17
C CYS A 124 4.37 -19.30 -23.65
N LYS A 125 5.08 -20.35 -24.07
CA LYS A 125 4.73 -21.74 -23.74
C LYS A 125 4.57 -22.00 -22.24
N ARG A 126 5.46 -21.44 -21.41
CA ARG A 126 5.39 -21.61 -19.94
C ARG A 126 4.14 -20.96 -19.34
N SER A 127 3.74 -19.79 -19.85
CA SER A 127 2.51 -19.13 -19.43
C SER A 127 1.28 -19.99 -19.72
N GLU A 128 1.23 -20.61 -20.91
CA GLU A 128 0.18 -21.55 -21.28
C GLU A 128 0.17 -22.81 -20.40
N GLU A 129 1.33 -23.45 -20.22
CA GLU A 129 1.50 -24.62 -19.33
C GLU A 129 1.03 -24.32 -17.89
N MET A 130 1.24 -23.10 -17.38
CA MET A 130 0.74 -22.67 -16.07
C MET A 130 -0.78 -22.56 -16.00
N PHE A 131 -1.44 -22.09 -17.07
CA PHE A 131 -2.91 -22.06 -17.15
C PHE A 131 -3.52 -23.46 -17.21
N ASP A 132 -2.95 -24.36 -18.02
CA ASP A 132 -3.47 -25.72 -18.18
C ASP A 132 -3.28 -26.53 -16.88
N LYS A 133 -2.12 -26.36 -16.22
CA LYS A 133 -1.84 -26.92 -14.88
C LYS A 133 -2.75 -26.33 -13.80
N ALA A 134 -3.05 -25.02 -13.87
CA ALA A 134 -3.99 -24.40 -12.95
C ALA A 134 -5.41 -24.95 -13.10
N SER A 135 -5.90 -25.06 -14.34
CA SER A 135 -7.22 -25.64 -14.63
C SER A 135 -7.33 -27.07 -14.10
N SER A 136 -6.26 -27.86 -14.25
CA SER A 136 -6.16 -29.23 -13.72
C SER A 136 -6.22 -29.28 -12.18
N ILE A 137 -5.55 -28.36 -11.48
CA ILE A 137 -5.56 -28.27 -10.00
C ILE A 137 -6.91 -27.74 -9.46
N LEU A 138 -7.57 -26.86 -10.22
CA LEU A 138 -8.82 -26.19 -9.79
C LEU A 138 -10.08 -27.00 -10.14
N GLY A 139 -10.00 -27.92 -11.10
CA GLY A 139 -11.12 -28.73 -11.57
C GLY A 139 -12.07 -27.99 -12.52
N TYR A 140 -11.65 -26.85 -13.08
CA TYR A 140 -12.40 -26.10 -14.09
C TYR A 140 -11.45 -25.33 -15.00
N ASP A 141 -11.90 -24.99 -16.21
CA ASP A 141 -11.12 -24.23 -17.18
C ASP A 141 -10.95 -22.76 -16.73
N LEU A 142 -9.82 -22.47 -16.09
CA LEU A 142 -9.45 -21.12 -15.66
C LEU A 142 -9.05 -20.24 -16.85
N LYS A 143 -8.38 -20.83 -17.86
CA LYS A 143 -7.89 -20.15 -19.07
C LYS A 143 -9.07 -19.53 -19.82
N LYS A 144 -10.10 -20.32 -20.11
CA LYS A 144 -11.34 -19.87 -20.73
C LYS A 144 -12.06 -18.81 -19.89
N LEU A 145 -12.14 -19.00 -18.57
CA LEU A 145 -12.78 -18.01 -17.69
C LEU A 145 -12.04 -16.65 -17.69
N CYS A 146 -10.71 -16.64 -17.77
CA CYS A 146 -9.92 -15.41 -17.90
C CYS A 146 -10.12 -14.75 -19.28
N LEU A 147 -10.12 -15.53 -20.36
CA LEU A 147 -10.18 -15.03 -21.74
C LEU A 147 -11.58 -14.58 -22.18
N GLU A 148 -12.62 -15.36 -21.84
CA GLU A 148 -13.98 -15.24 -22.37
C GLU A 148 -15.01 -14.83 -21.30
N GLY A 149 -14.72 -15.07 -20.01
CA GLY A 149 -15.62 -14.76 -18.91
C GLY A 149 -16.70 -15.84 -18.69
N PRO A 150 -17.95 -15.47 -18.35
CA PRO A 150 -18.48 -14.10 -18.29
C PRO A 150 -17.90 -13.30 -17.12
N LYS A 151 -17.88 -11.96 -17.25
CA LYS A 151 -17.32 -11.05 -16.24
C LYS A 151 -17.94 -11.26 -14.85
N THR A 152 -19.26 -11.47 -14.79
CA THR A 152 -20.02 -11.72 -13.56
C THR A 152 -19.60 -13.00 -12.82
N LYS A 153 -19.03 -13.99 -13.53
CA LYS A 153 -18.41 -15.17 -12.91
C LYS A 153 -16.97 -14.86 -12.51
N LEU A 154 -16.19 -14.28 -13.42
CA LEU A 154 -14.78 -13.95 -13.17
C LEU A 154 -14.60 -13.02 -11.95
N ASP A 155 -15.50 -12.07 -11.71
CA ASP A 155 -15.44 -11.13 -10.58
C ASP A 155 -15.69 -11.78 -9.20
N GLN A 156 -16.31 -12.98 -9.14
CA GLN A 156 -16.60 -13.62 -7.86
C GLN A 156 -15.30 -14.04 -7.17
N THR A 157 -15.25 -13.86 -5.85
CA THR A 157 -14.06 -14.10 -5.01
C THR A 157 -13.38 -15.45 -5.28
N ILE A 158 -14.19 -16.50 -5.42
CA ILE A 158 -13.74 -17.88 -5.67
C ILE A 158 -12.99 -18.06 -7.00
N TYR A 159 -13.27 -17.21 -8.00
CA TYR A 159 -12.64 -17.26 -9.32
C TYR A 159 -11.57 -16.18 -9.50
N CYS A 160 -11.82 -14.93 -9.12
CA CYS A 160 -10.86 -13.83 -9.34
C CYS A 160 -9.53 -14.03 -8.60
N GLN A 161 -9.54 -14.64 -7.41
CA GLN A 161 -8.30 -14.85 -6.64
C GLN A 161 -7.34 -15.84 -7.33
N PRO A 162 -7.75 -17.08 -7.68
CA PRO A 162 -6.93 -17.96 -8.52
C PRO A 162 -6.57 -17.32 -9.87
N ALA A 163 -7.52 -16.62 -10.50
CA ALA A 163 -7.32 -16.03 -11.82
C ALA A 163 -6.24 -14.94 -11.82
N VAL A 164 -6.25 -13.99 -10.87
CA VAL A 164 -5.20 -12.99 -10.71
C VAL A 164 -3.86 -13.64 -10.37
N PHE A 165 -3.82 -14.59 -9.43
CA PHE A 165 -2.60 -15.28 -9.03
C PHE A 165 -1.90 -16.00 -10.20
N VAL A 166 -2.64 -16.81 -10.97
CA VAL A 166 -2.09 -17.54 -12.13
C VAL A 166 -1.68 -16.57 -13.24
N THR A 167 -2.52 -15.58 -13.54
CA THR A 167 -2.23 -14.59 -14.59
C THR A 167 -0.99 -13.75 -14.25
N SER A 168 -0.77 -13.41 -12.98
CA SER A 168 0.45 -12.76 -12.50
C SER A 168 1.71 -13.60 -12.67
N LEU A 169 1.69 -14.89 -12.32
CA LEU A 169 2.89 -15.73 -12.45
C LEU A 169 3.15 -16.16 -13.90
N ALA A 170 2.11 -16.30 -14.71
CA ALA A 170 2.26 -16.46 -16.16
C ALA A 170 2.84 -15.16 -16.79
N ALA A 171 2.40 -13.97 -16.35
CA ALA A 171 3.00 -12.70 -16.80
C ALA A 171 4.48 -12.58 -16.42
N LEU A 172 4.89 -13.15 -15.26
CA LEU A 172 6.29 -13.25 -14.87
C LEU A 172 7.10 -14.12 -15.84
N GLU A 173 6.57 -15.27 -16.28
CA GLU A 173 7.25 -16.10 -17.29
C GLU A 173 7.35 -15.38 -18.64
N LYS A 174 6.33 -14.63 -19.07
CA LYS A 174 6.46 -13.78 -20.28
C LYS A 174 7.50 -12.67 -20.11
N ALA A 175 7.62 -12.08 -18.91
CA ALA A 175 8.63 -11.08 -18.63
C ALA A 175 10.05 -11.69 -18.68
N ARG A 176 10.22 -12.89 -18.11
CA ARG A 176 11.47 -13.69 -18.17
C ARG A 176 11.88 -14.12 -19.58
N GLU A 177 10.91 -14.33 -20.47
CA GLU A 177 11.18 -14.64 -21.88
C GLU A 177 11.73 -13.41 -22.64
N LYS A 178 11.34 -12.20 -22.24
CA LYS A 178 11.82 -10.93 -22.84
C LYS A 178 13.13 -10.44 -22.23
N ASP A 179 13.31 -10.62 -20.92
CA ASP A 179 14.53 -10.33 -20.18
C ASP A 179 14.90 -11.54 -19.32
N VAL A 180 15.88 -12.31 -19.82
CA VAL A 180 16.37 -13.53 -19.19
C VAL A 180 17.03 -13.26 -17.83
N ASP A 181 17.61 -12.07 -17.65
CA ASP A 181 18.35 -11.68 -16.45
C ASP A 181 17.48 -10.96 -15.41
N LEU A 182 16.22 -10.64 -15.76
CA LEU A 182 15.21 -9.99 -14.92
C LEU A 182 15.22 -10.51 -13.47
N VAL A 183 15.23 -11.84 -13.30
CA VAL A 183 15.14 -12.52 -12.00
C VAL A 183 16.36 -12.24 -11.12
N ASN A 184 17.56 -12.20 -11.71
CA ASN A 184 18.80 -11.96 -10.99
C ASN A 184 18.87 -10.51 -10.48
N ARG A 185 18.13 -9.60 -11.12
CA ARG A 185 17.98 -8.20 -10.72
C ARG A 185 16.84 -7.97 -9.71
N VAL A 186 16.01 -8.97 -9.40
CA VAL A 186 14.91 -8.80 -8.41
C VAL A 186 15.45 -8.87 -6.99
N THR A 187 15.44 -7.73 -6.31
CA THR A 187 15.90 -7.62 -4.92
C THR A 187 14.74 -7.59 -3.92
N GLU A 188 13.59 -7.06 -4.33
CA GLU A 188 12.40 -6.93 -3.50
C GLU A 188 11.11 -7.30 -4.23
N THR A 189 10.10 -7.76 -3.49
CA THR A 189 8.74 -7.97 -4.01
C THR A 189 7.66 -7.73 -2.97
N ALA A 190 6.54 -7.17 -3.40
CA ALA A 190 5.33 -7.03 -2.61
C ALA A 190 4.10 -7.31 -3.47
N GLY A 191 3.14 -8.05 -2.93
CA GLY A 191 1.91 -8.36 -3.63
C GLY A 191 0.69 -7.92 -2.84
N PHE A 192 -0.30 -7.32 -3.48
CA PHE A 192 -1.47 -6.76 -2.81
C PHE A 192 -2.47 -7.87 -2.48
N SER A 193 -2.73 -8.12 -1.18
CA SER A 193 -3.67 -9.15 -0.72
C SER A 193 -3.35 -10.55 -1.28
N VAL A 194 -4.12 -11.08 -2.24
CA VAL A 194 -3.83 -12.36 -2.91
C VAL A 194 -2.50 -12.35 -3.67
N GLY A 195 -2.02 -11.18 -4.12
CA GLY A 195 -0.70 -11.05 -4.75
C GLY A 195 0.46 -11.43 -3.83
N GLU A 196 0.29 -11.42 -2.49
CA GLU A 196 1.34 -11.85 -1.54
C GLU A 196 1.74 -13.31 -1.80
N TYR A 197 0.82 -14.16 -2.27
CA TYR A 197 1.12 -15.54 -2.67
C TYR A 197 1.99 -15.59 -3.92
N SER A 198 1.77 -14.71 -4.91
CA SER A 198 2.64 -14.59 -6.10
C SER A 198 4.05 -14.13 -5.72
N SER A 199 4.17 -13.16 -4.80
CA SER A 199 5.47 -12.75 -4.23
C SER A 199 6.20 -13.90 -3.54
N LEU A 200 5.49 -14.74 -2.79
CA LEU A 200 6.09 -15.88 -2.10
C LEU A 200 6.54 -17.00 -3.06
N VAL A 201 5.82 -17.22 -4.17
CA VAL A 201 6.27 -18.13 -5.25
C VAL A 201 7.53 -17.57 -5.92
N LEU A 202 7.53 -16.30 -6.33
CA LEU A 202 8.71 -15.63 -6.91
C LEU A 202 9.93 -15.72 -6.00
N ALA A 203 9.76 -15.51 -4.69
CA ALA A 203 10.84 -15.59 -3.71
C ALA A 203 11.27 -17.03 -3.36
N GLY A 204 10.68 -18.05 -3.98
CA GLY A 204 11.00 -19.46 -3.75
C GLY A 204 10.57 -19.98 -2.37
N VAL A 205 9.63 -19.31 -1.70
CA VAL A 205 9.11 -19.74 -0.38
C VAL A 205 8.18 -20.93 -0.51
N ILE A 206 7.38 -20.98 -1.59
CA ILE A 206 6.34 -21.99 -1.82
C ILE A 206 6.28 -22.36 -3.31
N SER A 207 5.89 -23.60 -3.62
CA SER A 207 5.62 -24.04 -4.99
C SER A 207 4.41 -23.31 -5.60
N PHE A 208 4.33 -23.27 -6.93
CA PHE A 208 3.15 -22.72 -7.62
C PHE A 208 1.89 -23.51 -7.28
N GLU A 209 2.00 -24.83 -7.24
CA GLU A 209 0.90 -25.77 -7.03
C GLU A 209 0.31 -25.66 -5.62
N ASP A 210 1.16 -25.58 -4.60
CA ASP A 210 0.70 -25.46 -3.23
C ASP A 210 0.16 -24.06 -2.94
N ALA A 211 0.80 -23.02 -3.50
CA ALA A 211 0.25 -21.67 -3.47
C ALA A 211 -1.13 -21.60 -4.15
N LEU A 212 -1.33 -22.24 -5.30
CA LEU A 212 -2.63 -22.27 -5.98
C LEU A 212 -3.70 -23.01 -5.16
N LYS A 213 -3.37 -24.16 -4.56
CA LYS A 213 -4.28 -24.88 -3.64
C LYS A 213 -4.68 -24.00 -2.46
N ILE A 214 -3.72 -23.30 -1.85
CA ILE A 214 -3.97 -22.38 -0.74
C ILE A 214 -4.83 -21.19 -1.19
N VAL A 215 -4.54 -20.58 -2.35
CA VAL A 215 -5.32 -19.47 -2.92
C VAL A 215 -6.76 -19.91 -3.22
N ASN A 216 -6.98 -21.14 -3.70
CA ASN A 216 -8.32 -21.69 -3.91
C ASN A 216 -9.08 -21.85 -2.57
N VAL A 217 -8.44 -22.39 -1.53
CA VAL A 217 -9.06 -22.51 -0.19
C VAL A 217 -9.35 -21.14 0.42
N ARG A 218 -8.40 -20.19 0.32
CA ARG A 218 -8.57 -18.79 0.73
C ARG A 218 -9.77 -18.14 0.05
N ALA A 219 -9.86 -18.30 -1.27
CA ALA A 219 -10.90 -17.68 -2.09
C ALA A 219 -12.30 -18.19 -1.72
N LYS A 220 -12.44 -19.51 -1.49
CA LYS A 220 -13.67 -20.15 -0.99
C LYS A 220 -14.01 -19.68 0.42
N ALA A 221 -13.11 -19.82 1.37
CA ALA A 221 -13.37 -19.46 2.76
C ALA A 221 -13.72 -17.96 2.95
N MET A 222 -13.09 -17.06 2.19
CA MET A 222 -13.46 -15.64 2.17
C MET A 222 -14.81 -15.37 1.50
N HIS A 223 -15.18 -16.16 0.48
CA HIS A 223 -16.51 -16.09 -0.15
C HIS A 223 -17.61 -16.53 0.81
N ASP A 224 -17.37 -17.62 1.56
CA ASP A 224 -18.30 -18.16 2.56
C ASP A 224 -18.52 -17.15 3.71
N CYS A 225 -17.44 -16.51 4.19
CA CYS A 225 -17.53 -15.44 5.20
C CYS A 225 -18.39 -14.24 4.72
N ASN A 226 -18.35 -13.92 3.42
CA ASN A 226 -19.19 -12.87 2.85
C ASN A 226 -20.68 -13.25 2.78
N GLN A 227 -21.03 -14.54 2.80
CA GLN A 227 -22.45 -14.96 2.84
C GLN A 227 -23.07 -14.83 4.24
N LEU A 228 -22.25 -14.62 5.28
CA LEU A 228 -22.73 -14.55 6.68
C LEU A 228 -23.51 -13.27 6.98
N ILE A 229 -23.15 -12.15 6.34
CA ILE A 229 -23.85 -10.85 6.47
C ILE A 229 -23.77 -10.05 5.16
N ALA A 230 -24.80 -9.26 4.89
CA ALA A 230 -24.72 -8.22 3.87
C ALA A 230 -23.63 -7.20 4.26
N SER A 231 -22.63 -7.05 3.41
CA SER A 231 -21.47 -6.19 3.64
C SER A 231 -20.81 -5.76 2.33
N GLY A 232 -19.88 -4.81 2.43
CA GLY A 232 -19.11 -4.33 1.30
C GLY A 232 -17.87 -3.56 1.72
N MET A 233 -17.30 -2.81 0.77
CA MET A 233 -16.13 -1.98 1.02
C MET A 233 -16.30 -0.58 0.42
N LEU A 234 -15.83 0.43 1.15
CA LEU A 234 -15.86 1.85 0.79
C LEU A 234 -14.44 2.38 0.67
N THR A 235 -14.09 2.97 -0.47
CA THR A 235 -12.94 3.86 -0.56
C THR A 235 -13.30 5.19 0.11
N VAL A 236 -12.51 5.61 1.10
CA VAL A 236 -12.70 6.86 1.84
C VAL A 236 -11.43 7.72 1.72
N ARG A 237 -11.58 8.93 1.18
CA ARG A 237 -10.52 9.94 1.14
C ARG A 237 -10.63 10.86 2.35
N VAL A 238 -9.54 10.91 3.12
CA VAL A 238 -9.44 11.65 4.39
C VAL A 238 -8.31 12.68 4.34
N SER A 239 -8.49 13.77 5.08
CA SER A 239 -7.49 14.80 5.36
C SER A 239 -7.10 14.76 6.85
N ALA A 240 -6.23 15.68 7.29
CA ALA A 240 -5.93 15.88 8.71
C ALA A 240 -7.13 16.35 9.54
N SER A 241 -8.19 16.88 8.91
CA SER A 241 -9.42 17.32 9.60
C SER A 241 -10.56 16.31 9.54
N SER A 242 -10.38 15.16 8.87
CA SER A 242 -11.38 14.09 8.79
C SER A 242 -11.40 13.23 10.05
N ARG A 243 -12.60 12.95 10.58
CA ARG A 243 -12.80 12.25 11.86
C ARG A 243 -13.20 10.78 11.65
N LEU A 244 -12.38 10.03 10.90
CA LEU A 244 -12.71 8.68 10.44
C LEU A 244 -12.93 7.67 11.58
N ASP A 245 -12.08 7.68 12.61
CA ASP A 245 -12.18 6.70 13.71
C ASP A 245 -13.44 6.93 14.57
N GLU A 246 -13.87 8.19 14.70
CA GLU A 246 -15.15 8.58 15.31
C GLU A 246 -16.33 8.07 14.47
N ALA A 247 -16.31 8.33 13.16
CA ALA A 247 -17.35 7.88 12.23
C ALA A 247 -17.52 6.35 12.21
N MET A 248 -16.41 5.60 12.23
CA MET A 248 -16.46 4.13 12.30
C MET A 248 -17.02 3.63 13.64
N LYS A 249 -16.77 4.35 14.73
CA LYS A 249 -17.28 4.03 16.08
C LYS A 249 -18.80 4.26 16.15
N GLU A 250 -19.29 5.41 15.68
CA GLU A 250 -20.74 5.66 15.66
C GLU A 250 -21.46 4.77 14.64
N ALA A 251 -20.85 4.46 13.49
CA ALA A 251 -21.38 3.46 12.54
C ALA A 251 -21.60 2.09 13.21
N LYS A 252 -20.64 1.62 14.04
CA LYS A 252 -20.75 0.38 14.81
C LYS A 252 -21.84 0.43 15.87
N LYS A 253 -21.99 1.58 16.53
CA LYS A 253 -23.07 1.80 17.51
C LYS A 253 -24.45 1.72 16.84
N VAL A 254 -24.65 2.34 15.67
CA VAL A 254 -25.91 2.24 14.91
C VAL A 254 -26.19 0.79 14.47
N ALA A 255 -25.17 0.03 14.06
CA ALA A 255 -25.34 -1.40 13.79
C ALA A 255 -25.74 -2.20 15.04
N ARG A 256 -25.12 -1.92 16.20
CA ARG A 256 -25.47 -2.53 17.49
C ARG A 256 -26.91 -2.22 17.90
N GLU A 257 -27.35 -0.97 17.77
CA GLU A 257 -28.72 -0.53 18.09
C GLU A 257 -29.78 -1.24 17.23
N LYS A 258 -29.42 -1.70 16.02
CA LYS A 258 -30.26 -2.56 15.16
C LYS A 258 -30.09 -4.06 15.41
N ASN A 259 -29.28 -4.48 16.37
CA ASN A 259 -28.87 -5.88 16.62
C ASN A 259 -28.12 -6.54 15.43
N GLU A 260 -27.41 -5.75 14.63
CA GLU A 260 -26.57 -6.22 13.51
C GLU A 260 -25.10 -6.44 13.93
N ARG A 261 -24.31 -7.16 13.11
CA ARG A 261 -22.86 -7.31 13.35
C ARG A 261 -22.12 -5.98 13.12
N GLU A 262 -21.34 -5.58 14.11
CA GLU A 262 -20.55 -4.33 14.17
C GLU A 262 -19.29 -4.33 13.27
N ILE A 263 -19.43 -4.70 11.99
CA ILE A 263 -18.31 -4.67 11.04
C ILE A 263 -18.19 -3.26 10.46
N CYS A 264 -17.10 -2.56 10.81
CA CYS A 264 -16.70 -1.27 10.24
C CYS A 264 -15.23 -0.99 10.58
N ASP A 265 -14.32 -1.53 9.78
CA ASP A 265 -12.87 -1.50 10.05
C ASP A 265 -12.10 -1.02 8.81
N VAL A 266 -10.94 -0.38 9.03
CA VAL A 266 -9.99 -0.16 7.94
C VAL A 266 -9.53 -1.51 7.42
N ALA A 267 -9.79 -1.77 6.14
CA ALA A 267 -9.43 -2.98 5.42
C ALA A 267 -8.16 -2.81 4.57
N ASN A 268 -7.90 -1.59 4.07
CA ASN A 268 -6.69 -1.29 3.30
C ASN A 268 -6.19 0.14 3.57
N TYR A 269 -4.89 0.30 3.82
CA TYR A 269 -4.18 1.57 3.74
C TYR A 269 -3.53 1.64 2.36
N LEU A 270 -4.04 2.47 1.45
CA LEU A 270 -3.59 2.47 0.05
C LEU A 270 -2.42 3.43 -0.17
N TYR A 271 -2.60 4.69 0.23
CA TYR A 271 -1.62 5.76 0.21
C TYR A 271 -2.12 6.94 1.07
N CYS A 272 -1.28 7.94 1.30
CA CYS A 272 -1.59 9.06 2.19
C CYS A 272 -2.95 9.71 1.84
N GLY A 273 -3.83 9.74 2.84
CA GLY A 273 -5.18 10.27 2.71
C GLY A 273 -6.19 9.37 1.98
N LEU A 274 -5.86 8.13 1.60
CA LEU A 274 -6.82 7.18 1.02
C LEU A 274 -6.80 5.82 1.71
N LYS A 275 -7.93 5.45 2.32
CA LYS A 275 -8.17 4.16 2.96
C LYS A 275 -9.34 3.44 2.30
N VAL A 276 -9.42 2.13 2.49
CA VAL A 276 -10.62 1.34 2.24
C VAL A 276 -11.16 0.83 3.56
N ILE A 277 -12.45 1.00 3.79
CA ILE A 277 -13.18 0.54 4.97
C ILE A 277 -14.02 -0.66 4.55
N GLY A 278 -13.89 -1.80 5.23
CA GLY A 278 -14.83 -2.90 5.09
C GLY A 278 -15.91 -2.77 6.16
N ALA A 279 -17.18 -2.85 5.75
CA ALA A 279 -18.30 -2.54 6.63
C ALA A 279 -19.57 -3.34 6.29
N SER A 280 -20.45 -3.54 7.27
CA SER A 280 -21.83 -4.02 7.05
C SER A 280 -22.66 -2.96 6.31
N GLU A 281 -23.80 -3.33 5.71
CA GLU A 281 -24.64 -2.38 4.96
C GLU A 281 -25.10 -1.19 5.81
N THR A 282 -25.54 -1.42 7.06
CA THR A 282 -25.91 -0.32 7.97
C THR A 282 -24.74 0.62 8.24
N CYS A 283 -23.52 0.10 8.46
CA CYS A 283 -22.34 0.93 8.63
C CYS A 283 -21.96 1.68 7.34
N ILE A 284 -22.16 1.07 6.16
CA ILE A 284 -21.94 1.69 4.84
C ILE A 284 -22.89 2.87 4.62
N HIS A 285 -24.18 2.69 4.91
CA HIS A 285 -25.18 3.75 4.79
C HIS A 285 -24.83 4.91 5.72
N TYR A 286 -24.58 4.62 7.00
CA TYR A 286 -24.21 5.64 8.00
C TYR A 286 -23.00 6.49 7.56
N LEU A 287 -21.90 5.84 7.15
CA LEU A 287 -20.69 6.54 6.69
C LEU A 287 -20.92 7.39 5.43
N THR A 288 -21.87 6.99 4.57
CA THR A 288 -22.21 7.71 3.33
C THR A 288 -23.10 8.91 3.61
N GLU A 289 -24.09 8.77 4.49
CA GLU A 289 -24.99 9.85 4.91
C GLU A 289 -24.25 10.95 5.70
N HIS A 290 -23.28 10.57 6.55
CA HIS A 290 -22.55 11.50 7.42
C HIS A 290 -21.20 11.95 6.84
N GLN A 291 -21.01 11.86 5.50
CA GLN A 291 -19.74 12.17 4.83
C GLN A 291 -19.22 13.58 5.15
N GLU A 292 -20.12 14.58 5.14
CA GLU A 292 -19.77 15.99 5.37
C GLU A 292 -19.41 16.27 6.83
N GLU A 293 -20.16 15.68 7.77
CA GLU A 293 -19.95 15.84 9.22
C GLU A 293 -18.56 15.35 9.64
N TYR A 294 -18.15 14.20 9.11
CA TYR A 294 -16.82 13.62 9.35
C TYR A 294 -15.75 14.11 8.37
N ARG A 295 -16.10 15.07 7.50
CA ARG A 295 -15.22 15.77 6.56
C ARG A 295 -14.45 14.83 5.63
N PHE A 296 -15.09 13.79 5.10
CA PHE A 296 -14.48 12.96 4.06
C PHE A 296 -14.56 13.69 2.72
N GLN A 297 -13.45 13.68 1.97
CA GLN A 297 -13.35 14.36 0.68
C GLN A 297 -14.01 13.56 -0.45
N VAL A 298 -14.02 12.24 -0.34
CA VAL A 298 -14.64 11.29 -1.28
C VAL A 298 -15.04 10.05 -0.50
N ILE A 299 -16.27 9.58 -0.67
CA ILE A 299 -16.67 8.21 -0.35
C ILE A 299 -17.10 7.49 -1.63
N LYS A 300 -16.72 6.23 -1.80
CA LYS A 300 -17.15 5.43 -2.97
C LYS A 300 -17.20 3.95 -2.65
N ARG A 301 -18.36 3.32 -2.88
CA ARG A 301 -18.53 1.86 -2.78
C ARG A 301 -17.73 1.14 -3.87
N LEU A 302 -17.01 0.10 -3.46
CA LEU A 302 -16.28 -0.80 -4.35
C LEU A 302 -17.21 -1.92 -4.86
N PRO A 303 -17.07 -2.37 -6.12
CA PRO A 303 -17.86 -3.46 -6.69
C PRO A 303 -17.31 -4.82 -6.20
N VAL A 304 -17.50 -5.09 -4.91
CA VAL A 304 -17.01 -6.31 -4.23
C VAL A 304 -18.12 -6.92 -3.37
N SER A 305 -18.05 -8.24 -3.16
CA SER A 305 -19.09 -9.06 -2.53
C SER A 305 -19.11 -9.03 -1.00
N GLY A 306 -18.21 -8.30 -0.33
CA GLY A 306 -18.19 -8.21 1.14
C GLY A 306 -16.97 -7.51 1.72
N ALA A 307 -16.94 -7.41 3.05
CA ALA A 307 -15.95 -6.67 3.83
C ALA A 307 -14.63 -7.44 4.06
N PHE A 308 -13.84 -7.64 3.00
CA PHE A 308 -12.51 -8.28 3.09
C PHE A 308 -11.55 -7.53 4.01
N HIS A 309 -10.55 -8.23 4.57
CA HIS A 309 -9.51 -7.65 5.46
C HIS A 309 -10.04 -7.00 6.74
N THR A 310 -11.26 -7.37 7.14
CA THR A 310 -11.88 -7.02 8.43
C THR A 310 -12.06 -8.25 9.30
N TYR A 311 -12.50 -8.07 10.55
CA TYR A 311 -12.81 -9.16 11.46
C TYR A 311 -13.86 -10.16 10.91
N LEU A 312 -14.69 -9.77 9.93
CA LEU A 312 -15.62 -10.67 9.24
C LEU A 312 -14.92 -11.88 8.61
N MET A 313 -13.67 -11.72 8.17
CA MET A 313 -12.88 -12.79 7.53
C MET A 313 -12.21 -13.74 8.53
N LYS A 314 -12.46 -13.60 9.84
CA LYS A 314 -11.80 -14.41 10.88
C LYS A 314 -12.08 -15.91 10.71
N ASP A 315 -13.29 -16.28 10.32
CA ASP A 315 -13.66 -17.69 10.19
C ASP A 315 -12.95 -18.37 9.00
N ALA A 316 -12.49 -17.60 8.00
CA ALA A 316 -11.63 -18.08 6.93
C ALA A 316 -10.19 -18.43 7.38
N ALA A 317 -9.79 -18.04 8.60
CA ALA A 317 -8.47 -18.33 9.14
C ALA A 317 -8.22 -19.82 9.38
N GLU A 318 -9.23 -20.57 9.83
CA GLU A 318 -9.05 -22.00 10.14
C GLU A 318 -8.96 -22.88 8.88
N PRO A 319 -9.81 -22.71 7.84
CA PRO A 319 -9.59 -23.36 6.54
C PRO A 319 -8.22 -23.04 5.94
N LEU A 320 -7.77 -21.79 6.00
CA LEU A 320 -6.44 -21.39 5.50
C LEU A 320 -5.30 -22.04 6.32
N LYS A 321 -5.42 -22.07 7.64
CA LYS A 321 -4.48 -22.77 8.55
C LYS A 321 -4.43 -24.27 8.27
N GLY A 322 -5.57 -24.88 7.95
CA GLY A 322 -5.69 -26.25 7.46
C GLY A 322 -4.94 -26.46 6.13
N ALA A 323 -5.17 -25.62 5.14
CA ALA A 323 -4.48 -25.68 3.83
C ALA A 323 -2.97 -25.40 3.93
N LEU A 324 -2.54 -24.60 4.91
CA LEU A 324 -1.12 -24.38 5.22
C LEU A 324 -0.49 -25.53 6.02
N LYS A 325 -1.26 -26.50 6.52
CA LYS A 325 -0.72 -27.67 7.23
C LYS A 325 -0.13 -28.66 6.22
N GLY A 326 1.09 -29.14 6.47
CA GLY A 326 1.79 -30.08 5.59
C GLY A 326 2.55 -29.45 4.41
N ILE A 327 2.21 -28.23 3.99
CA ILE A 327 2.97 -27.51 2.96
C ILE A 327 4.36 -27.12 3.49
N VAL A 328 5.43 -27.41 2.74
CA VAL A 328 6.79 -26.98 3.10
C VAL A 328 6.97 -25.53 2.66
N LEU A 329 7.38 -24.65 3.58
CA LEU A 329 7.77 -23.28 3.26
C LEU A 329 9.28 -23.12 3.44
N SER A 330 9.95 -22.68 2.39
CA SER A 330 11.38 -22.37 2.40
C SER A 330 11.65 -20.93 2.88
N PRO A 331 12.84 -20.61 3.41
CA PRO A 331 13.24 -19.23 3.63
C PRO A 331 13.23 -18.43 2.30
N PRO A 332 12.73 -17.19 2.29
CA PRO A 332 12.68 -16.38 1.08
C PRO A 332 14.09 -16.09 0.53
N ARG A 333 14.21 -16.07 -0.80
CA ARG A 333 15.43 -15.70 -1.55
C ARG A 333 15.44 -14.25 -2.04
N ILE A 334 14.31 -13.55 -1.92
CA ILE A 334 14.08 -12.14 -2.30
C ILE A 334 13.42 -11.45 -1.08
N ASN A 335 13.61 -10.15 -0.89
CA ASN A 335 12.94 -9.44 0.21
C ASN A 335 11.42 -9.34 -0.04
N VAL A 336 10.62 -10.15 0.68
CA VAL A 336 9.15 -10.15 0.56
C VAL A 336 8.49 -9.34 1.67
N TYR A 337 7.58 -8.44 1.31
CA TYR A 337 6.79 -7.67 2.27
C TYR A 337 5.44 -8.32 2.60
N SER A 338 5.05 -8.31 3.87
CA SER A 338 3.76 -8.80 4.31
C SER A 338 2.72 -7.69 4.48
N ASN A 339 1.53 -7.90 3.93
CA ASN A 339 0.41 -6.96 4.07
C ASN A 339 -0.06 -6.82 5.52
N TYR A 340 0.07 -7.87 6.35
CA TYR A 340 -0.33 -7.85 7.76
C TYR A 340 0.59 -6.97 8.62
N THR A 341 1.91 -7.16 8.51
CA THR A 341 2.87 -6.42 9.35
C THR A 341 3.19 -5.04 8.78
N GLY A 342 3.06 -4.86 7.46
CA GLY A 342 3.53 -3.67 6.74
C GLY A 342 5.06 -3.59 6.69
N LYS A 343 5.75 -4.74 6.80
CA LYS A 343 7.20 -4.89 6.88
C LYS A 343 7.63 -6.15 6.12
N LEU A 344 8.94 -6.37 5.99
CA LEU A 344 9.48 -7.63 5.48
C LEU A 344 9.01 -8.82 6.33
N HIS A 345 8.74 -9.96 5.67
CA HIS A 345 8.61 -11.26 6.34
C HIS A 345 9.95 -11.65 6.98
N GLY A 346 9.90 -12.24 8.18
CA GLY A 346 11.04 -12.96 8.72
C GLY A 346 11.34 -14.24 7.91
N ARG A 347 12.56 -14.77 8.08
CA ARG A 347 13.04 -15.96 7.34
C ARG A 347 12.49 -17.29 7.87
N ARG A 348 11.64 -17.28 8.90
CA ARG A 348 11.12 -18.48 9.58
C ARG A 348 9.77 -18.87 9.01
N ALA A 349 9.63 -20.11 8.55
CA ALA A 349 8.38 -20.65 7.99
C ALA A 349 7.15 -20.43 8.88
N GLY A 350 7.27 -20.60 10.20
CA GLY A 350 6.16 -20.39 11.15
C GLY A 350 5.66 -18.94 11.18
N GLU A 351 6.56 -17.97 11.09
CA GLU A 351 6.24 -16.53 11.07
C GLU A 351 5.53 -16.14 9.77
N ILE A 352 5.95 -16.71 8.64
CA ILE A 352 5.30 -16.53 7.33
C ILE A 352 3.87 -17.11 7.37
N ARG A 353 3.68 -18.33 7.90
CA ARG A 353 2.32 -18.93 8.05
C ARG A 353 1.42 -18.07 8.93
N GLU A 354 1.92 -17.61 10.08
CA GLU A 354 1.16 -16.79 11.00
C GLU A 354 0.74 -15.45 10.36
N ASN A 355 1.66 -14.80 9.65
CA ASN A 355 1.37 -13.57 8.90
C ASN A 355 0.31 -13.80 7.82
N LEU A 356 0.39 -14.88 7.03
CA LEU A 356 -0.59 -15.22 5.99
C LEU A 356 -1.99 -15.50 6.55
N ILE A 357 -2.08 -16.16 7.71
CA ILE A 357 -3.36 -16.41 8.39
C ILE A 357 -3.96 -15.09 8.88
N LYS A 358 -3.15 -14.26 9.57
CA LYS A 358 -3.57 -12.95 10.08
C LYS A 358 -3.93 -11.95 8.97
N GLN A 359 -3.34 -12.08 7.79
CA GLN A 359 -3.61 -11.25 6.60
C GLN A 359 -5.07 -11.25 6.18
N LEU A 360 -5.82 -12.35 6.40
CA LEU A 360 -7.21 -12.47 5.96
C LEU A 360 -8.15 -11.46 6.62
N TYR A 361 -7.97 -11.25 7.93
CA TYR A 361 -8.88 -10.49 8.80
C TYR A 361 -8.24 -9.25 9.41
N SER A 362 -7.09 -8.85 8.86
CA SER A 362 -6.36 -7.63 9.26
C SER A 362 -6.15 -6.71 8.06
N PRO A 363 -6.03 -5.39 8.26
CA PRO A 363 -5.81 -4.44 7.18
C PRO A 363 -4.57 -4.73 6.35
N VAL A 364 -4.70 -4.57 5.04
CA VAL A 364 -3.59 -4.51 4.09
C VAL A 364 -2.85 -3.18 4.25
N LYS A 365 -1.59 -3.26 4.70
CA LYS A 365 -0.71 -2.10 4.95
C LYS A 365 0.11 -1.70 3.71
N TRP A 366 -0.56 -1.48 2.58
CA TRP A 366 0.10 -1.19 1.31
C TRP A 366 0.86 0.14 1.32
N GLU A 367 0.26 1.20 1.88
CA GLU A 367 0.91 2.50 2.09
C GLU A 367 2.25 2.34 2.83
N GLN A 368 2.25 1.57 3.92
CA GLN A 368 3.44 1.35 4.75
C GLN A 368 4.52 0.57 3.99
N ILE A 369 4.15 -0.42 3.17
CA ILE A 369 5.07 -1.16 2.30
C ILE A 369 5.70 -0.22 1.26
N MET A 370 4.88 0.56 0.54
CA MET A 370 5.36 1.52 -0.46
C MET A 370 6.26 2.60 0.17
N GLN A 371 5.93 3.07 1.37
CA GLN A 371 6.77 3.99 2.14
C GLN A 371 8.10 3.35 2.56
N LEU A 372 8.12 2.07 2.93
CA LEU A 372 9.35 1.37 3.28
C LEU A 372 10.26 1.15 2.06
N MET A 373 9.70 0.74 0.92
CA MET A 373 10.45 0.65 -0.35
C MET A 373 11.03 2.03 -0.69
N TYR A 374 10.18 3.06 -0.79
CA TYR A 374 10.59 4.42 -1.18
C TYR A 374 11.69 5.02 -0.28
N ARG A 375 11.60 4.88 1.05
CA ARG A 375 12.53 5.52 2.00
C ARG A 375 13.95 4.95 2.01
N GLN A 376 14.19 3.83 1.35
CA GLN A 376 15.52 3.22 1.26
C GLN A 376 16.42 3.94 0.24
N HIS A 377 15.86 4.84 -0.55
CA HIS A 377 16.49 5.44 -1.70
C HIS A 377 16.95 6.86 -1.40
N GLN A 378 18.21 6.98 -1.02
CA GLN A 378 18.91 8.25 -0.90
C GLN A 378 19.22 8.79 -2.32
N ASP A 379 19.44 10.10 -2.44
CA ASP A 379 19.86 10.79 -3.67
C ASP A 379 18.91 10.73 -4.90
N ASN A 380 17.64 10.35 -4.72
CA ASN A 380 16.62 10.24 -5.78
C ASN A 380 16.90 9.18 -6.87
N LYS A 381 17.78 8.21 -6.63
CA LYS A 381 17.92 7.04 -7.49
C LYS A 381 16.90 5.97 -7.09
N PHE A 382 16.14 5.44 -8.05
CA PHE A 382 15.08 4.46 -7.80
C PHE A 382 15.30 3.17 -8.58
N PRO A 383 14.87 2.01 -8.05
CA PRO A 383 14.79 0.76 -8.81
C PRO A 383 13.67 0.83 -9.85
N THR A 384 13.65 -0.12 -10.78
CA THR A 384 12.48 -0.37 -11.62
C THR A 384 11.35 -0.95 -10.77
N PHE A 385 10.18 -0.33 -10.76
CA PHE A 385 8.97 -0.87 -10.12
C PHE A 385 8.11 -1.59 -11.17
N ALA A 386 8.24 -2.91 -11.27
CA ALA A 386 7.54 -3.71 -12.28
C ALA A 386 6.22 -4.28 -11.73
N GLU A 387 5.07 -3.79 -12.20
CA GLU A 387 3.75 -4.41 -11.92
C GLU A 387 3.54 -5.59 -12.88
N ILE A 388 3.47 -6.81 -12.33
CA ILE A 388 3.41 -8.07 -13.07
C ILE A 388 2.06 -8.74 -12.87
N GLY A 389 1.20 -8.72 -13.89
CA GLY A 389 -0.14 -9.33 -13.85
C GLY A 389 -1.26 -8.39 -14.35
N PRO A 390 -2.53 -8.77 -14.16
CA PRO A 390 -3.64 -8.04 -14.77
C PRO A 390 -3.82 -6.66 -14.12
N GLY A 391 -3.97 -5.62 -14.96
CA GLY A 391 -4.25 -4.25 -14.53
C GLY A 391 -3.04 -3.33 -14.38
N ARG A 392 -3.25 -2.17 -13.77
CA ARG A 392 -2.22 -1.13 -13.54
C ARG A 392 -2.52 -0.33 -12.27
N GLN A 393 -3.07 -1.03 -11.28
CA GLN A 393 -3.61 -0.42 -10.07
C GLN A 393 -2.50 -0.10 -9.08
N LEU A 394 -1.43 -0.92 -9.04
CA LEU A 394 -0.30 -0.68 -8.15
C LEU A 394 0.52 0.51 -8.64
N GLY A 395 0.75 0.65 -9.95
CA GLY A 395 1.34 1.85 -10.55
C GLY A 395 0.54 3.12 -10.29
N ALA A 396 -0.79 3.05 -10.39
CA ALA A 396 -1.67 4.17 -10.05
C ALA A 396 -1.60 4.57 -8.56
N MET A 397 -1.34 3.62 -7.66
CA MET A 397 -1.06 3.90 -6.24
C MET A 397 0.37 4.42 -6.03
N LEU A 398 1.37 3.86 -6.71
CA LEU A 398 2.77 4.32 -6.66
C LEU A 398 2.90 5.78 -7.08
N LEU A 399 2.20 6.20 -8.15
CA LEU A 399 2.11 7.61 -8.57
C LEU A 399 1.57 8.55 -7.47
N ARG A 400 0.70 8.03 -6.59
CA ARG A 400 0.12 8.79 -5.47
C ARG A 400 1.02 8.79 -4.23
N VAL A 401 1.91 7.81 -4.09
CA VAL A 401 2.95 7.77 -3.05
C VAL A 401 4.15 8.63 -3.44
N SER A 402 4.66 8.48 -4.66
CA SER A 402 5.81 9.23 -5.16
C SER A 402 5.84 9.31 -6.69
N LYS A 403 5.70 10.54 -7.22
CA LYS A 403 5.89 10.82 -8.66
C LYS A 403 7.31 10.49 -9.15
N LYS A 404 8.32 10.57 -8.28
CA LYS A 404 9.72 10.27 -8.63
C LYS A 404 9.93 8.77 -8.81
N ALA A 405 9.47 7.95 -7.87
CA ALA A 405 9.54 6.49 -7.99
C ALA A 405 8.72 5.96 -9.17
N TYR A 406 7.56 6.58 -9.44
CA TYR A 406 6.75 6.28 -10.63
C TYR A 406 7.46 6.61 -11.97
N GLY A 407 8.52 7.41 -11.96
CA GLY A 407 9.36 7.63 -13.15
C GLY A 407 10.01 6.34 -13.68
N ASN A 408 10.24 5.37 -12.78
CA ASN A 408 10.84 4.07 -13.08
C ASN A 408 9.80 2.93 -13.00
N TYR A 409 8.52 3.25 -13.20
CA TYR A 409 7.44 2.26 -13.19
C TYR A 409 7.30 1.56 -14.54
N GLU A 410 7.35 0.23 -14.54
CA GLU A 410 7.11 -0.62 -15.69
C GLU A 410 5.86 -1.48 -15.47
N ASN A 411 5.08 -1.67 -16.54
CA ASN A 411 3.82 -2.39 -16.49
C ASN A 411 3.87 -3.57 -17.46
N HIS A 412 3.95 -4.78 -16.92
CA HIS A 412 3.86 -6.03 -17.69
C HIS A 412 2.45 -6.59 -17.57
N ALA A 413 1.45 -5.75 -17.87
CA ALA A 413 0.05 -6.11 -17.71
C ALA A 413 -0.57 -6.76 -18.95
N VAL A 414 -1.46 -7.68 -18.65
CA VAL A 414 -1.85 -8.80 -19.52
C VAL A 414 -3.33 -9.09 -19.42
#